data_AF-A0A924UU91-F1
#
_entry.id   AF-A0A924UU91-F1
#
_cell.length_a   1.000
_cell.length_b   1.000
_cell.length_c   1.000
_cell.angle_alpha   90.00
_cell.angle_beta   90.00
_cell.angle_gamma   90.00
#
_symmetry.space_group_name_H-M   'P 1'
#
loop_
_entity.id
_entity.type
_entity.pdbx_description
1 polymer ?
#
loop_
_entity_poly.entity_id
_entity_poly.type
_entity_poly.pdbx_seq_one_letter_code
_entity_poly.pdbx_strand_id
1 'polypeptide(L)'
;MNEITRIHIAKVPYDIEIVAKKQLEKYIQALAAYADDDELLQDIEIRITELLAERSVLINGIIAADDVSAIRGQLGEPKDFMGEGDIAVGHDLELSGDSTRKLFRNTDSAVLGGVLSGIASFFRVNPLWVRILFIILLFASAGTVILLYGILWIAIPPARTAAEKLQMNGRSVTLTSIRELNEDEPRLVAGYERASTARHMIMLAAGVSALAASIGALLVTIFAAFSIVQFDVWADIQTQVQWAYISAYILAIVSGVLLSALFAAGAYAAFARKASKRLITGAAAIIAMGLITFGAAVGLVSYQSWASNDQMQRNITESYVELPANFSAITMLTVDAPSVNIEYIVDTKTRIVLRSLPGIGEPVVSLDGTKATISFDSLAEGDFWPHMQPTLKIYGPKLDNLVVKQGQVGYYANSQDMSLETIGNGSWITLQRGTFGKLTIKASDQSSVDAANVTVLVADIVTQTGSSIELGTVKSLSVTQPEACPIGKTTRVSVQSVSAGIIQYNGAALNAETQATYCGSIQVGADE
;
A
#
# COMPACT_ATOMS: atom_id res chain seq x y z
N MET A 1 31.40 62.32 -35.16
CA MET A 1 30.88 62.04 -33.81
C MET A 1 29.38 62.14 -33.93
N ASN A 2 28.65 61.04 -33.71
CA ASN A 2 27.19 61.05 -33.85
C ASN A 2 26.61 61.80 -32.65
N GLU A 3 25.67 62.72 -32.89
CA GLU A 3 24.97 63.42 -31.82
C GLU A 3 23.98 62.45 -31.15
N ILE A 4 23.98 62.43 -29.82
CA ILE A 4 23.20 61.50 -28.98
C ILE A 4 22.22 62.32 -28.12
N THR A 5 21.00 61.82 -27.96
CA THR A 5 19.93 62.39 -27.14
C THR A 5 19.23 61.28 -26.37
N ARG A 6 18.37 61.61 -25.40
CA ARG A 6 17.57 60.64 -24.64
C ARG A 6 16.21 60.35 -25.27
N ILE A 7 15.72 59.12 -25.13
CA ILE A 7 14.36 58.65 -25.45
C ILE A 7 13.86 57.69 -24.35
N HIS A 8 12.54 57.57 -24.19
CA HIS A 8 11.93 56.56 -23.31
C HIS A 8 11.01 55.66 -24.14
N ILE A 9 11.09 54.35 -23.93
CA ILE A 9 10.27 53.33 -24.59
C ILE A 9 9.71 52.43 -23.50
N ALA A 10 8.38 52.24 -23.41
CA ALA A 10 7.74 51.51 -22.32
C ALA A 10 8.22 51.95 -20.91
N LYS A 11 8.45 53.26 -20.72
CA LYS A 11 9.00 53.87 -19.49
C LYS A 11 10.46 53.51 -19.15
N VAL A 12 11.21 52.89 -20.07
CA VAL A 12 12.64 52.58 -19.93
C VAL A 12 13.49 53.64 -20.65
N PRO A 13 14.49 54.26 -19.98
CA PRO A 13 15.34 55.29 -20.59
C PRO A 13 16.46 54.68 -21.45
N TYR A 14 16.70 55.27 -22.63
CA TYR A 14 17.81 54.96 -23.53
C TYR A 14 18.47 56.24 -24.05
N ASP A 15 19.76 56.15 -24.36
CA ASP A 15 20.44 57.14 -25.17
C ASP A 15 20.35 56.70 -26.64
N ILE A 16 20.20 57.62 -27.59
CA ILE A 16 19.90 57.31 -28.99
C ILE A 16 20.55 58.33 -29.92
N GLU A 17 21.11 57.84 -31.03
CA GLU A 17 21.63 58.72 -32.09
C GLU A 17 20.49 59.52 -32.73
N ILE A 18 20.71 60.78 -33.10
CA ILE A 18 19.64 61.64 -33.67
C ILE A 18 18.98 61.00 -34.91
N VAL A 19 19.76 60.33 -35.76
CA VAL A 19 19.25 59.64 -36.96
C VAL A 19 18.34 58.47 -36.57
N ALA A 20 18.78 57.65 -35.61
CA ALA A 20 18.00 56.53 -35.09
C ALA A 20 16.72 57.01 -34.39
N LYS A 21 16.80 58.10 -33.62
CA LYS A 21 15.64 58.71 -32.94
C LYS A 21 14.54 59.07 -33.93
N LYS A 22 14.89 59.77 -35.00
CA LYS A 22 13.91 60.16 -36.03
C LYS A 22 13.25 58.95 -36.69
N GLN A 23 14.00 57.87 -36.91
CA GLN A 23 13.47 56.63 -37.49
C GLN A 23 12.54 55.90 -36.52
N LEU A 24 12.95 55.78 -35.26
CA LEU A 24 12.22 55.05 -34.23
C LEU A 24 10.94 55.78 -33.82
N GLU A 25 10.97 57.11 -33.65
CA GLU A 25 9.77 57.91 -33.35
C GLU A 25 8.73 57.80 -34.48
N LYS A 26 9.18 57.86 -35.74
CA LYS A 26 8.31 57.65 -36.89
C LYS A 26 7.68 56.25 -36.91
N TYR A 27 8.44 55.24 -36.50
CA TYR A 27 7.95 53.86 -36.43
C TYR A 27 6.96 53.66 -35.28
N ILE A 28 7.26 54.15 -34.07
CA ILE A 28 6.35 54.13 -32.92
C ILE A 28 5.05 54.88 -33.24
N GLN A 29 5.12 56.03 -33.91
CA GLN A 29 3.92 56.76 -34.32
C GLN A 29 3.04 55.95 -35.30
N ALA A 30 3.65 55.18 -36.20
CA ALA A 30 2.91 54.28 -37.08
C ALA A 30 2.30 53.09 -36.33
N LEU A 31 3.00 52.57 -35.31
CA LEU A 31 2.49 51.51 -34.43
C LEU A 31 1.34 51.99 -33.56
N ALA A 32 1.39 53.21 -33.04
CA ALA A 32 0.30 53.82 -32.28
C ALA A 32 -0.98 53.93 -33.13
N ALA A 33 -0.86 54.30 -34.40
CA ALA A 33 -1.99 54.32 -35.33
C ALA A 33 -2.54 52.92 -35.66
N TYR A 34 -1.73 51.86 -35.52
CA TYR A 34 -2.14 50.46 -35.76
C TYR A 34 -2.79 49.81 -34.53
N ALA A 35 -2.26 50.11 -33.34
CA ALA A 35 -2.69 49.48 -32.10
C ALA A 35 -4.12 49.89 -31.70
N ASP A 36 -4.54 51.12 -32.01
CA ASP A 36 -5.86 51.70 -31.68
C ASP A 36 -6.20 51.80 -30.17
N ASP A 37 -5.48 51.07 -29.32
CA ASP A 37 -5.55 51.10 -27.85
C ASP A 37 -4.16 51.17 -27.20
N ASP A 38 -4.09 51.85 -26.05
CA ASP A 38 -2.87 52.14 -25.29
C ASP A 38 -2.24 50.86 -24.71
N GLU A 39 -3.04 49.82 -24.38
CA GLU A 39 -2.54 48.55 -23.84
C GLU A 39 -1.74 47.76 -24.89
N LEU A 40 -2.28 47.65 -26.10
CA LEU A 40 -1.60 46.99 -27.22
C LEU A 40 -0.34 47.76 -27.64
N LEU A 41 -0.38 49.11 -27.66
CA LEU A 41 0.80 49.92 -27.91
C LEU A 41 1.88 49.70 -26.85
N GLN A 42 1.49 49.63 -25.58
CA GLN A 42 2.42 49.38 -24.48
C GLN A 42 3.09 48.00 -24.61
N ASP A 43 2.35 46.95 -24.98
CA ASP A 43 2.92 45.61 -25.21
C ASP A 43 3.91 45.60 -26.38
N ILE A 44 3.61 46.31 -27.46
CA ILE A 44 4.52 46.49 -28.59
C ILE A 44 5.78 47.22 -28.14
N GLU A 45 5.66 48.31 -27.37
CA GLU A 45 6.82 49.05 -26.84
C GLU A 45 7.68 48.18 -25.89
N ILE A 46 7.07 47.34 -25.06
CA ILE A 46 7.79 46.38 -24.22
C ILE A 46 8.57 45.41 -25.11
N ARG A 47 7.97 44.88 -26.18
CA ARG A 47 8.70 44.02 -27.12
C ARG A 47 9.86 44.76 -27.80
N ILE A 48 9.70 46.05 -28.14
CA ILE A 48 10.80 46.87 -28.65
C ILE A 48 11.97 46.92 -27.64
N THR A 49 11.67 47.09 -26.35
CA THR A 49 12.72 47.07 -25.31
C THR A 49 13.40 45.70 -25.17
N GLU A 50 12.66 44.60 -25.31
CA GLU A 50 13.23 43.25 -25.30
C GLU A 50 14.15 43.02 -26.50
N LEU A 51 13.76 43.46 -27.70
CA LEU A 51 14.57 43.33 -28.92
C LEU A 51 15.88 44.14 -28.85
N LEU A 52 15.83 45.33 -28.23
CA LEU A 52 17.02 46.12 -27.94
C LEU A 52 17.97 45.35 -27.00
N ALA A 53 17.43 44.75 -25.95
CA ALA A 53 18.21 43.93 -25.02
C ALA A 53 18.81 42.67 -25.68
N GLU A 54 18.07 41.99 -26.56
CA GLU A 54 18.56 40.85 -27.35
C GLU A 54 19.77 41.23 -28.23
N ARG A 55 19.84 42.49 -28.68
CA ARG A 55 20.98 43.06 -29.42
C ARG A 55 22.09 43.62 -28.54
N SER A 56 22.08 43.33 -27.25
CA SER A 56 23.05 43.83 -26.26
C SER A 56 23.02 45.35 -26.05
N VAL A 57 21.91 46.02 -26.40
CA VAL A 57 21.68 47.42 -26.01
C VAL A 57 21.21 47.41 -24.55
N LEU A 58 22.15 47.67 -23.64
CA LEU A 58 21.88 47.75 -22.20
C LEU A 58 20.93 48.92 -21.88
N ILE A 59 20.35 48.90 -20.68
CA ILE A 59 19.60 50.04 -20.14
C ILE A 59 20.56 51.23 -20.03
N ASN A 60 20.18 52.40 -20.58
CA ASN A 60 21.06 53.56 -20.83
C ASN A 60 22.16 53.34 -21.91
N GLY A 61 22.06 52.28 -22.70
CA GLY A 61 22.89 52.07 -23.89
C GLY A 61 22.50 53.03 -25.02
N ILE A 62 23.37 53.11 -26.04
CA ILE A 62 23.16 53.95 -27.23
C ILE A 62 22.46 53.12 -28.31
N ILE A 63 21.29 53.56 -28.75
CA ILE A 63 20.55 52.98 -29.88
C ILE A 63 21.08 53.59 -31.19
N ALA A 64 21.56 52.74 -32.10
CA ALA A 64 22.01 53.12 -33.43
C ALA A 64 20.95 52.84 -34.51
N ALA A 65 21.14 53.38 -35.71
CA ALA A 65 20.19 53.20 -36.83
C ALA A 65 20.03 51.72 -37.26
N ASP A 66 21.08 50.92 -37.10
CA ASP A 66 21.06 49.49 -37.39
C ASP A 66 20.16 48.71 -36.42
N ASP A 67 20.07 49.16 -35.16
CA ASP A 67 19.19 48.55 -34.15
C ASP A 67 17.71 48.81 -34.47
N VAL A 68 17.39 50.03 -34.91
CA VAL A 68 16.04 50.39 -35.38
C VAL A 68 15.65 49.57 -36.60
N SER A 69 16.58 49.37 -37.54
CA SER A 69 16.34 48.55 -38.73
C SER A 69 16.08 47.08 -38.38
N ALA A 70 16.78 46.55 -37.37
CA ALA A 70 16.59 45.18 -36.90
C ALA A 70 15.27 44.99 -36.14
N ILE A 71 14.85 45.97 -35.32
CA ILE A 71 13.54 45.97 -34.65
C ILE A 71 12.42 45.88 -35.70
N ARG A 72 12.49 46.73 -36.73
CA ARG A 72 11.52 46.74 -37.84
C ARG A 72 11.50 45.41 -38.58
N GLY A 73 12.65 44.78 -38.79
CA GLY A 73 12.76 43.48 -39.44
C GLY A 73 12.14 42.32 -38.64
N GLN A 74 12.10 42.41 -37.30
CA GLN A 74 11.51 41.35 -36.46
C GLN A 74 10.03 41.59 -36.11
N LEU A 75 9.62 42.84 -35.87
CA LEU A 75 8.23 43.17 -35.57
C LEU A 75 7.37 43.24 -36.85
N GLY A 76 7.93 43.69 -37.97
CA GLY A 76 7.24 43.97 -39.22
C GLY A 76 6.83 45.44 -39.37
N GLU A 77 6.35 45.84 -40.56
CA GLU A 77 5.87 47.21 -40.81
C GLU A 77 4.36 47.32 -40.60
N PRO A 78 3.85 48.34 -39.89
CA PRO A 78 2.40 48.56 -39.72
C PRO A 78 1.62 48.60 -41.03
N LYS A 79 2.25 49.13 -42.09
CA LYS A 79 1.62 49.29 -43.42
C LYS A 79 1.38 47.96 -44.13
N ASP A 80 2.20 46.95 -43.87
CA ASP A 80 2.05 45.61 -44.45
C ASP A 80 0.79 44.92 -43.91
N PHE A 81 0.20 45.47 -42.84
CA PHE A 81 -1.00 44.95 -42.18
C PHE A 81 -2.21 45.89 -42.29
N MET A 82 -2.07 47.08 -42.90
CA MET A 82 -3.13 48.10 -43.06
C MET A 82 -3.74 48.15 -44.46
N GLY A 83 -3.28 47.32 -45.41
CA GLY A 83 -3.78 47.30 -46.78
C GLY A 83 -4.98 46.37 -46.98
N GLU A 84 -6.10 46.89 -47.49
CA GLU A 84 -7.13 46.10 -48.17
C GLU A 84 -6.56 45.59 -49.50
N GLY A 85 -6.17 44.32 -49.56
CA GLY A 85 -5.66 43.73 -50.79
C GLY A 85 -4.98 42.40 -50.56
N ASP A 86 -5.80 41.35 -50.48
CA ASP A 86 -5.51 39.94 -50.77
C ASP A 86 -4.02 39.55 -50.83
N ILE A 87 -3.45 39.26 -49.66
CA ILE A 87 -2.47 38.20 -49.54
C ILE A 87 -3.08 37.13 -48.66
N ALA A 88 -3.96 36.32 -49.26
CA ALA A 88 -4.16 34.96 -48.80
C ALA A 88 -2.82 34.21 -48.96
N VAL A 89 -2.02 34.12 -47.90
CA VAL A 89 -1.16 32.94 -47.69
C VAL A 89 -1.89 32.05 -46.70
N GLY A 90 -2.29 30.90 -47.21
CA GLY A 90 -3.11 29.92 -46.49
C GLY A 90 -2.47 29.38 -45.22
N HIS A 91 -3.37 28.82 -44.41
CA HIS A 91 -3.24 27.57 -43.67
C HIS A 91 -1.87 26.86 -43.82
N ASP A 92 -1.27 26.55 -42.67
CA ASP A 92 -0.30 25.48 -42.49
C ASP A 92 0.93 25.50 -43.41
N LEU A 93 1.78 26.50 -43.24
CA LEU A 93 3.19 26.30 -43.49
C LEU A 93 3.93 26.39 -42.16
N GLU A 94 4.39 25.22 -41.73
CA GLU A 94 5.57 25.02 -40.91
C GLU A 94 6.77 25.75 -41.54
N LEU A 95 6.77 27.09 -41.52
CA LEU A 95 8.02 27.83 -41.59
C LEU A 95 8.58 27.77 -40.18
N SER A 96 9.44 26.78 -40.01
CA SER A 96 10.48 26.73 -38.99
C SER A 96 11.38 27.96 -39.13
N GLY A 97 10.84 29.14 -38.88
CA GLY A 97 11.61 30.25 -38.32
C GLY A 97 11.75 29.93 -36.85
N ASP A 98 12.98 29.70 -36.43
CA ASP A 98 13.42 29.27 -35.10
C ASP A 98 12.94 30.23 -33.99
N SER A 99 11.64 30.24 -33.68
CA SER A 99 11.13 30.80 -32.45
C SER A 99 11.42 29.78 -31.36
N THR A 100 12.56 29.96 -30.70
CA THR A 100 12.99 29.10 -29.61
C THR A 100 11.92 29.14 -28.51
N ARG A 101 11.15 28.05 -28.37
CA ARG A 101 10.20 27.88 -27.27
C ARG A 101 10.94 27.95 -25.94
N LYS A 102 10.47 28.81 -25.06
CA LYS A 102 11.02 28.95 -23.71
C LYS A 102 10.00 28.47 -22.70
N LEU A 103 10.47 27.72 -21.70
CA LEU A 103 9.61 27.23 -20.64
C LEU A 103 9.33 28.37 -19.65
N PHE A 104 8.08 28.82 -19.65
CA PHE A 104 7.56 29.75 -18.66
C PHE A 104 6.44 29.12 -17.84
N ARG A 105 6.25 29.63 -16.64
CA ARG A 105 5.08 29.33 -15.82
C ARG A 105 3.91 30.17 -16.35
N ASN A 106 2.78 29.52 -16.61
CA ASN A 106 1.57 30.20 -17.05
C ASN A 106 0.77 30.70 -15.83
N THR A 107 0.72 32.02 -15.64
CA THR A 107 -0.01 32.67 -14.53
C THR A 107 -1.50 32.76 -14.77
N ASP A 108 -1.92 32.89 -16.03
CA ASP A 108 -3.30 33.21 -16.42
C ASP A 108 -4.24 32.01 -16.19
N SER A 109 -3.72 30.78 -16.32
CA SER A 109 -4.43 29.52 -16.03
C SER A 109 -3.87 28.76 -14.82
N ALA A 110 -3.27 29.48 -13.86
CA ALA A 110 -2.65 28.90 -12.67
C ALA A 110 -3.68 28.42 -11.62
N VAL A 111 -3.64 27.12 -11.28
CA VAL A 111 -4.38 26.56 -10.12
C VAL A 111 -3.52 26.62 -8.86
N LEU A 112 -2.31 26.08 -8.96
CA LEU A 112 -1.23 26.21 -7.98
C LEU A 112 -0.01 26.62 -8.79
N GLY A 113 0.56 27.78 -8.48
CA GLY A 113 1.85 28.23 -9.00
C GLY A 113 2.06 28.29 -10.52
N GLY A 114 1.13 27.91 -11.38
CA GLY A 114 1.22 27.98 -12.85
C GLY A 114 2.19 26.99 -13.54
N VAL A 115 2.93 26.17 -12.77
CA VAL A 115 3.99 25.28 -13.28
C VAL A 115 3.43 24.20 -14.22
N LEU A 116 2.44 23.43 -13.77
CA LEU A 116 1.87 22.34 -14.59
C LEU A 116 1.21 22.87 -15.88
N SER A 117 0.63 24.07 -15.81
CA SER A 117 0.03 24.68 -16.99
C SER A 117 1.09 25.20 -17.97
N GLY A 118 2.21 25.73 -17.46
CA GLY A 118 3.36 26.12 -18.28
C GLY A 118 4.03 24.94 -18.98
N ILE A 119 4.22 23.83 -18.25
CA ILE A 119 4.71 22.56 -18.82
C ILE A 119 3.77 22.07 -19.91
N ALA A 120 2.46 22.12 -19.68
CA ALA A 120 1.47 21.72 -20.67
C ALA A 120 1.53 22.58 -21.95
N SER A 121 1.66 23.90 -21.82
CA SER A 121 1.83 24.82 -22.95
C SER A 121 3.12 24.54 -23.74
N PHE A 122 4.23 24.30 -23.06
CA PHE A 122 5.52 24.00 -23.70
C PHE A 122 5.48 22.71 -24.55
N PHE A 123 4.84 21.66 -24.02
CA PHE A 123 4.66 20.37 -24.70
C PHE A 123 3.42 20.29 -25.61
N ARG A 124 2.62 21.36 -25.72
CA ARG A 124 1.36 21.41 -26.49
C ARG A 124 0.36 20.30 -26.11
N VAL A 125 0.28 19.98 -24.83
CA VAL A 125 -0.67 18.99 -24.28
C VAL A 125 -1.76 19.69 -23.45
N ASN A 126 -2.93 19.06 -23.30
CA ASN A 126 -3.98 19.62 -22.47
C ASN A 126 -3.54 19.68 -20.99
N PRO A 127 -3.62 20.85 -20.31
CA PRO A 127 -3.22 20.99 -18.91
C PRO A 127 -3.93 20.03 -17.95
N LEU A 128 -5.14 19.56 -18.29
CA LEU A 128 -5.87 18.58 -17.48
C LEU A 128 -5.13 17.24 -17.39
N TRP A 129 -4.57 16.73 -18.50
CA TRP A 129 -3.84 15.47 -18.50
C TRP A 129 -2.56 15.55 -17.67
N VAL A 130 -1.84 16.67 -17.76
CA VAL A 130 -0.65 16.91 -16.95
C VAL A 130 -0.98 16.97 -15.45
N ARG A 131 -2.14 17.55 -15.09
CA ARG A 131 -2.64 17.59 -13.71
C ARG A 131 -3.04 16.21 -13.19
N ILE A 132 -3.75 15.41 -14.00
CA ILE A 132 -4.14 14.04 -13.63
C ILE A 132 -2.90 13.18 -13.40
N LEU A 133 -1.92 13.25 -14.32
CA LEU A 133 -0.65 12.54 -14.17
C LEU A 133 0.09 12.95 -12.89
N PHE A 134 0.10 14.25 -12.57
CA PHE A 134 0.70 14.75 -11.32
C PHE A 134 0.01 14.18 -10.07
N ILE A 135 -1.33 14.07 -10.06
CA ILE A 135 -2.07 13.47 -8.94
C ILE A 135 -1.77 11.97 -8.81
N ILE A 136 -1.70 11.24 -9.91
CA ILE A 136 -1.32 9.81 -9.89
C ILE A 136 0.10 9.66 -9.31
N LEU A 137 1.04 10.46 -9.79
CA LEU A 137 2.42 10.47 -9.31
C LEU A 137 2.53 10.89 -7.85
N LEU A 138 1.67 11.79 -7.37
CA LEU A 138 1.63 12.20 -5.97
C LEU A 138 1.37 11.02 -5.04
N PHE A 139 0.37 10.19 -5.36
CA PHE A 139 0.04 9.00 -4.57
C PHE A 139 1.06 7.87 -4.77
N ALA A 140 1.54 7.64 -6.00
CA ALA A 140 2.53 6.61 -6.29
C ALA A 140 3.90 6.88 -5.65
N SER A 141 4.27 8.14 -5.47
CA SER A 141 5.59 8.56 -4.96
C SER A 141 5.62 8.91 -3.47
N ALA A 142 4.54 8.60 -2.73
CA ALA A 142 4.38 8.94 -1.31
C ALA A 142 4.65 10.43 -1.00
N GLY A 143 4.31 11.33 -1.93
CA GLY A 143 4.45 12.79 -1.75
C GLY A 143 5.80 13.40 -2.12
N THR A 144 6.81 12.63 -2.55
CA THR A 144 8.12 13.19 -2.97
C THR A 144 8.02 14.13 -4.17
N VAL A 145 7.03 13.92 -5.05
CA VAL A 145 6.73 14.78 -6.21
C VAL A 145 6.31 16.21 -5.80
N ILE A 146 5.88 16.44 -4.56
CA ILE A 146 5.61 17.79 -4.04
C ILE A 146 6.91 18.61 -3.95
N LEU A 147 8.02 18.01 -3.53
CA LEU A 147 9.30 18.70 -3.41
C LEU A 147 9.83 19.08 -4.80
N LEU A 148 9.73 18.18 -5.77
CA LEU A 148 10.07 18.45 -7.17
C LEU A 148 9.25 19.62 -7.73
N TYR A 149 7.94 19.65 -7.44
CA TYR A 149 7.08 20.76 -7.82
C TYR A 149 7.56 22.09 -7.22
N GLY A 150 7.95 22.10 -5.94
CA GLY A 150 8.50 23.28 -5.28
C GLY A 150 9.79 23.80 -5.94
N ILE A 151 10.69 22.90 -6.34
CA ILE A 151 11.92 23.24 -7.08
C ILE A 151 11.58 23.86 -8.44
N LEU A 152 10.69 23.23 -9.22
CA LEU A 152 10.26 23.74 -10.52
C LEU A 152 9.57 25.10 -10.41
N TRP A 153 8.83 25.34 -9.33
CA TRP A 153 8.15 26.62 -9.09
C TRP A 153 9.12 27.79 -8.85
N ILE A 154 10.27 27.52 -8.23
CA ILE A 154 11.33 28.51 -8.02
C ILE A 154 12.18 28.68 -9.29
N ALA A 155 12.52 27.57 -9.95
CA ALA A 155 13.40 27.57 -11.13
C ALA A 155 12.74 28.17 -12.38
N ILE A 156 11.43 27.98 -12.57
CA ILE A 156 10.72 28.43 -13.78
C ILE A 156 10.15 29.85 -13.57
N PRO A 157 10.56 30.85 -14.38
CA PRO A 157 10.04 32.20 -14.29
C PRO A 157 8.57 32.28 -14.78
N PRO A 158 7.74 33.17 -14.22
CA PRO A 158 6.40 33.42 -14.74
C PRO A 158 6.45 34.22 -16.04
N ALA A 159 5.61 33.89 -17.03
CA ALA A 159 5.41 34.73 -18.21
C ALA A 159 4.63 36.00 -17.82
N ARG A 160 5.21 37.18 -18.04
CA ARG A 160 4.62 38.48 -17.69
C ARG A 160 4.33 39.34 -18.90
N THR A 161 5.16 39.27 -19.95
CA THR A 161 4.98 40.09 -21.16
C THR A 161 4.22 39.33 -22.23
N ALA A 162 3.53 40.05 -23.13
CA ALA A 162 2.84 39.45 -24.28
C ALA A 162 3.79 38.58 -25.13
N ALA A 163 5.03 39.04 -25.29
CA ALA A 163 6.09 38.31 -25.96
C ALA A 163 6.45 36.98 -25.28
N GLU A 164 6.63 36.96 -23.96
CA GLU A 164 6.88 35.74 -23.19
C GLU A 164 5.72 34.75 -23.28
N LYS A 165 4.47 35.25 -23.24
CA LYS A 165 3.26 34.42 -23.42
C LYS A 165 3.22 33.78 -24.82
N LEU A 166 3.64 34.49 -25.87
CA LEU A 166 3.76 33.94 -27.23
C LEU A 166 4.90 32.93 -27.35
N GLN A 167 6.07 33.23 -26.78
CA GLN A 167 7.22 32.31 -26.75
C GLN A 167 6.93 31.02 -26.00
N MET A 168 6.17 31.08 -24.91
CA MET A 168 5.71 29.90 -24.14
C MET A 168 4.86 28.96 -24.99
N ASN A 169 4.01 29.52 -25.86
CA ASN A 169 3.14 28.76 -26.76
C ASN A 169 3.82 28.40 -28.10
N GLY A 170 5.04 28.90 -28.34
CA GLY A 170 5.78 28.71 -29.58
C GLY A 170 5.13 29.40 -30.78
N ARG A 171 4.53 30.58 -30.57
CA ARG A 171 4.09 31.50 -31.63
C ARG A 171 5.20 32.52 -31.90
N SER A 172 5.28 33.02 -33.13
CA SER A 172 6.19 34.11 -33.49
C SER A 172 5.81 35.40 -32.74
N VAL A 173 6.80 36.19 -32.34
CA VAL A 173 6.56 37.47 -31.66
C VAL A 173 6.52 38.61 -32.68
N THR A 174 5.43 38.65 -33.46
CA THR A 174 5.13 39.67 -34.48
C THR A 174 3.97 40.55 -34.05
N LEU A 175 3.75 41.69 -34.72
CA LEU A 175 2.64 42.60 -34.43
C LEU A 175 1.27 41.91 -34.47
N THR A 176 1.06 41.00 -35.44
CA THR A 176 -0.18 40.22 -35.59
C THR A 176 -0.42 39.28 -34.41
N SER A 177 0.61 38.54 -33.99
CA SER A 177 0.49 37.58 -32.89
C SER A 177 0.31 38.28 -31.53
N ILE A 178 0.89 39.47 -31.33
CA ILE A 178 0.65 40.29 -30.13
C ILE A 178 -0.79 40.80 -30.11
N ARG A 179 -1.31 41.26 -31.25
CA ARG A 179 -2.72 41.70 -31.37
C ARG A 179 -3.70 40.55 -31.14
N GLU A 180 -3.50 39.40 -31.77
CA GLU A 180 -4.33 38.20 -31.56
C GLU A 180 -4.37 37.78 -30.08
N LEU A 181 -3.23 37.84 -29.39
CA LEU A 181 -3.16 37.51 -27.97
C LEU A 181 -3.98 38.48 -27.10
N ASN A 182 -3.89 39.79 -27.39
CA ASN A 182 -4.62 40.83 -26.67
C ASN A 182 -6.14 40.71 -26.91
N GLU A 183 -6.58 40.42 -28.15
CA GLU A 183 -7.99 40.19 -28.48
C GLU A 183 -8.57 38.91 -27.82
N ASP A 184 -7.74 37.88 -27.57
CA ASP A 184 -8.13 36.63 -26.89
C ASP A 184 -8.13 36.74 -25.34
N GLU A 185 -7.40 37.71 -24.77
CA GLU A 185 -7.24 37.88 -23.31
C GLU A 185 -8.57 38.05 -22.55
N PRO A 186 -9.56 38.83 -23.02
CA PRO A 186 -10.88 38.94 -22.38
C PRO A 186 -11.63 37.61 -22.23
N ARG A 187 -11.44 36.67 -23.18
CA ARG A 187 -12.07 35.33 -23.12
C ARG A 187 -11.43 34.43 -22.06
N LEU A 188 -10.12 34.58 -21.82
CA LEU A 188 -9.39 33.84 -20.80
C LEU A 188 -9.76 34.30 -19.38
N VAL A 189 -10.01 35.59 -19.18
CA VAL A 189 -10.47 36.16 -17.89
C VAL A 189 -11.82 35.58 -17.47
N ALA A 190 -12.76 35.39 -18.42
CA ALA A 190 -14.03 34.72 -18.14
C ALA A 190 -13.85 33.24 -17.71
N GLY A 191 -12.82 32.55 -18.23
CA GLY A 191 -12.43 31.21 -17.80
C GLY A 191 -11.81 31.18 -16.40
N TYR A 192 -11.06 32.22 -16.04
CA TYR A 192 -10.45 32.38 -14.71
C TYR A 192 -11.51 32.52 -13.59
N GLU A 193 -12.62 33.22 -13.82
CA GLU A 193 -13.71 33.31 -12.84
C GLU A 193 -14.36 31.94 -12.54
N ARG A 194 -14.50 31.08 -13.55
CA ARG A 194 -14.96 29.69 -13.34
C ARG A 194 -13.95 28.86 -12.54
N ALA A 195 -12.64 29.03 -12.78
CA ALA A 195 -11.59 28.36 -12.02
C ALA A 195 -11.50 28.85 -10.56
N SER A 196 -11.70 30.14 -10.32
CA SER A 196 -11.82 30.73 -8.97
C SER A 196 -13.00 30.11 -8.21
N THR A 197 -14.15 29.98 -8.86
CA THR A 197 -15.34 29.34 -8.28
C THR A 197 -15.10 27.86 -7.96
N ALA A 198 -14.40 27.12 -8.83
CA ALA A 198 -14.00 25.75 -8.57
C ALA A 198 -13.06 25.63 -7.36
N ARG A 199 -12.10 26.55 -7.20
CA ARG A 199 -11.20 26.61 -6.03
C ARG A 199 -12.00 26.82 -4.73
N HIS A 200 -13.05 27.64 -4.76
CA HIS A 200 -13.93 27.84 -3.60
C HIS A 200 -14.67 26.54 -3.22
N MET A 201 -15.21 25.82 -4.20
CA MET A 201 -15.87 24.53 -3.99
C MET A 201 -14.90 23.48 -3.42
N ILE A 202 -13.67 23.43 -3.93
CA ILE A 202 -12.63 22.51 -3.44
C ILE A 202 -12.26 22.82 -1.99
N MET A 203 -12.08 24.09 -1.62
CA MET A 203 -11.75 24.45 -0.23
C MET A 203 -12.92 24.16 0.73
N LEU A 204 -14.17 24.34 0.30
CA LEU A 204 -15.33 23.95 1.10
C LEU A 204 -15.40 22.44 1.30
N ALA A 205 -15.21 21.66 0.24
CA ALA A 205 -15.19 20.19 0.33
C ALA A 205 -14.04 19.67 1.20
N ALA A 206 -12.85 20.28 1.11
CA ALA A 206 -11.71 19.99 1.96
C ALA A 206 -11.99 20.32 3.44
N GLY A 207 -12.67 21.44 3.71
CA GLY A 207 -13.06 21.82 5.07
C GLY A 207 -14.08 20.86 5.69
N VAL A 208 -15.11 20.48 4.93
CA VAL A 208 -16.15 19.53 5.37
C VAL A 208 -15.56 18.14 5.62
N SER A 209 -14.71 17.65 4.74
CA SER A 209 -14.06 16.35 4.91
C SER A 209 -13.10 16.33 6.11
N ALA A 210 -12.31 17.39 6.30
CA ALA A 210 -11.45 17.52 7.48
C ALA A 210 -12.26 17.60 8.78
N LEU A 211 -13.40 18.29 8.79
CA LEU A 211 -14.29 18.34 9.95
C LEU A 211 -14.88 16.95 10.27
N ALA A 212 -15.35 16.23 9.24
CA ALA A 212 -15.83 14.86 9.40
C ALA A 212 -14.73 13.92 9.93
N ALA A 213 -13.50 14.06 9.44
CA ALA A 213 -12.35 13.30 9.93
C ALA A 213 -12.01 13.63 11.40
N SER A 214 -12.13 14.90 11.81
CA SER A 214 -11.94 15.33 13.19
C SER A 214 -12.96 14.67 14.14
N ILE A 215 -14.24 14.69 13.77
CA ILE A 215 -15.33 14.06 14.53
C ILE A 215 -15.14 12.54 14.57
N GLY A 216 -14.84 11.92 13.42
CA GLY A 216 -14.59 10.49 13.32
C GLY A 216 -13.43 10.03 14.20
N ALA A 217 -12.29 10.74 14.15
CA ALA A 217 -11.14 10.44 15.01
C ALA A 217 -11.49 10.54 16.50
N LEU A 218 -12.28 11.53 16.90
CA LEU A 218 -12.72 11.70 18.28
C LEU A 218 -13.69 10.59 18.71
N LEU A 219 -14.65 10.22 17.87
CA LEU A 219 -15.58 9.12 18.14
C LEU A 219 -14.86 7.78 18.26
N VAL A 220 -13.91 7.48 17.36
CA VAL A 220 -13.07 6.28 17.43
C VAL A 220 -12.26 6.28 18.72
N THR A 221 -11.69 7.42 19.10
CA THR A 221 -10.91 7.54 20.35
C THR A 221 -11.79 7.30 21.59
N ILE A 222 -13.00 7.87 21.62
CA ILE A 222 -13.95 7.65 22.72
C ILE A 222 -14.42 6.20 22.76
N PHE A 223 -14.76 5.62 21.59
CA PHE A 223 -15.18 4.23 21.50
C PHE A 223 -14.06 3.29 21.96
N ALA A 224 -12.83 3.49 21.49
CA ALA A 224 -11.68 2.70 21.93
C ALA A 224 -11.45 2.83 23.45
N ALA A 225 -11.56 4.04 24.00
CA ALA A 225 -11.47 4.26 25.45
C ALA A 225 -12.60 3.54 26.23
N PHE A 226 -13.83 3.55 25.69
CA PHE A 226 -14.98 2.88 26.31
C PHE A 226 -14.91 1.36 26.21
N SER A 227 -14.50 0.81 25.06
CA SER A 227 -14.30 -0.63 24.86
C SER A 227 -13.38 -1.20 25.92
N ILE A 228 -12.29 -0.51 26.26
CA ILE A 228 -11.34 -0.95 27.30
C ILE A 228 -12.00 -1.06 28.68
N VAL A 229 -12.91 -0.15 29.03
CA VAL A 229 -13.64 -0.20 30.31
C VAL A 229 -14.58 -1.40 30.38
N GLN A 230 -15.14 -1.81 29.24
CA GLN A 230 -16.07 -2.95 29.14
C GLN A 230 -15.35 -4.30 28.97
N PHE A 231 -14.16 -4.34 28.37
CA PHE A 231 -13.40 -5.55 28.04
C PHE A 231 -12.49 -6.05 29.18
N ASP A 232 -12.93 -5.92 30.43
CA ASP A 232 -12.25 -6.49 31.59
C ASP A 232 -10.88 -5.89 31.98
N VAL A 233 -10.95 -4.69 32.59
CA VAL A 233 -10.01 -4.36 33.67
C VAL A 233 -10.24 -5.26 34.91
N TRP A 234 -11.33 -6.06 34.96
CA TRP A 234 -11.73 -6.83 36.14
C TRP A 234 -11.68 -8.36 36.02
N ALA A 235 -11.74 -9.00 34.85
CA ALA A 235 -11.82 -10.47 34.81
C ALA A 235 -10.51 -11.21 35.06
N ASP A 236 -9.32 -10.76 34.62
CA ASP A 236 -8.10 -11.45 35.04
C ASP A 236 -6.77 -10.72 34.74
N ILE A 237 -6.60 -9.51 35.29
CA ILE A 237 -5.26 -8.89 35.39
C ILE A 237 -4.72 -9.09 36.81
N GLN A 238 -4.61 -10.33 37.27
CA GLN A 238 -3.89 -10.66 38.52
C GLN A 238 -2.36 -10.66 38.38
N THR A 239 -1.80 -10.36 37.20
CA THR A 239 -0.34 -10.31 36.99
C THR A 239 0.23 -8.89 37.05
N GLN A 240 1.43 -8.75 37.62
CA GLN A 240 2.05 -7.52 38.13
C GLN A 240 2.30 -6.36 37.13
N VAL A 241 1.82 -6.41 35.88
CA VAL A 241 2.29 -5.51 34.80
C VAL A 241 1.22 -4.56 34.22
N GLN A 242 0.25 -4.18 35.07
CA GLN A 242 -0.85 -3.26 34.73
C GLN A 242 -0.41 -1.86 34.26
N TRP A 243 0.67 -1.32 34.84
CA TRP A 243 1.00 0.11 34.66
C TRP A 243 1.43 0.46 33.23
N ALA A 244 2.12 -0.44 32.52
CA ALA A 244 2.63 -0.19 31.17
C ALA A 244 1.49 -0.11 30.13
N TYR A 245 0.53 -1.02 30.22
CA TYR A 245 -0.67 -1.01 29.37
C TYR A 245 -1.53 0.22 29.64
N ILE A 246 -1.80 0.53 30.91
CA ILE A 246 -2.53 1.75 31.29
C ILE A 246 -1.85 3.01 30.72
N SER A 247 -0.53 3.09 30.84
CA SER A 247 0.26 4.22 30.32
C SER A 247 0.17 4.31 28.79
N ALA A 248 0.29 3.18 28.08
CA ALA A 248 0.16 3.15 26.63
C ALA A 248 -1.24 3.57 26.16
N TYR A 249 -2.30 3.17 26.88
CA TYR A 249 -3.66 3.58 26.57
C TYR A 249 -3.88 5.08 26.76
N ILE A 250 -3.39 5.65 27.86
CA ILE A 250 -3.46 7.11 28.07
C ILE A 250 -2.77 7.84 26.92
N LEU A 251 -1.58 7.38 26.52
CA LEU A 251 -0.84 7.96 25.39
C LEU A 251 -1.58 7.81 24.06
N ALA A 252 -2.24 6.68 23.82
CA ALA A 252 -3.05 6.46 22.62
C ALA A 252 -4.28 7.40 22.57
N ILE A 253 -4.96 7.61 23.71
CA ILE A 253 -6.06 8.58 23.83
C ILE A 253 -5.56 9.99 23.55
N VAL A 254 -4.44 10.39 24.14
CA VAL A 254 -3.83 11.71 23.89
C VAL A 254 -3.48 11.87 22.40
N SER A 255 -2.92 10.84 21.77
CA SER A 255 -2.66 10.85 20.32
C SER A 255 -3.94 11.01 19.50
N GLY A 256 -5.01 10.29 19.84
CA GLY A 256 -6.30 10.38 19.15
C GLY A 256 -6.93 11.77 19.25
N VAL A 257 -6.85 12.39 20.43
CA VAL A 257 -7.29 13.78 20.66
C VAL A 257 -6.45 14.77 19.85
N LEU A 258 -5.13 14.60 19.82
CA LEU A 258 -4.23 15.44 19.02
C LEU A 258 -4.52 15.30 17.51
N LEU A 259 -4.79 14.08 17.02
CA LEU A 259 -5.17 13.84 15.64
C LEU A 259 -6.51 14.53 15.29
N SER A 260 -7.50 14.44 16.18
CA SER A 260 -8.77 15.17 16.01
C SER A 260 -8.56 16.69 15.97
N ALA A 261 -7.70 17.22 16.84
CA ALA A 261 -7.35 18.65 16.86
C ALA A 261 -6.60 19.08 15.57
N LEU A 262 -5.74 18.22 15.02
CA LEU A 262 -5.05 18.47 13.75
C LEU A 262 -6.04 18.59 12.59
N PHE A 263 -7.00 17.67 12.50
CA PHE A 263 -8.05 17.74 11.48
C PHE A 263 -8.97 18.96 11.65
N ALA A 264 -9.29 19.33 12.90
CA ALA A 264 -10.04 20.56 13.18
C ALA A 264 -9.27 21.82 12.73
N ALA A 265 -7.95 21.87 12.96
CA ALA A 265 -7.10 22.95 12.48
C ALA A 265 -7.06 23.02 10.93
N GLY A 266 -7.01 21.87 10.26
CA GLY A 266 -7.12 21.75 8.80
C GLY A 266 -8.47 22.25 8.26
N ALA A 267 -9.57 21.84 8.91
CA ALA A 267 -10.91 22.30 8.57
C ALA A 267 -11.03 23.82 8.73
N TYR A 268 -10.52 24.37 9.83
CA TYR A 268 -10.48 25.82 10.04
C TYR A 268 -9.68 26.53 8.94
N ALA A 269 -8.49 26.03 8.58
CA ALA A 269 -7.68 26.61 7.52
C ALA A 269 -8.42 26.65 6.17
N ALA A 270 -9.14 25.58 5.85
CA ALA A 270 -9.91 25.44 4.62
C ALA A 270 -11.12 26.39 4.58
N PHE A 271 -11.89 26.49 5.67
CA PHE A 271 -13.04 27.41 5.76
C PHE A 271 -12.62 28.88 5.84
N ALA A 272 -11.58 29.20 6.60
CA ALA A 272 -11.03 30.55 6.71
C ALA A 272 -10.24 30.98 5.47
N ARG A 273 -9.97 30.05 4.54
CA ARG A 273 -9.20 30.25 3.29
C ARG A 273 -7.83 30.89 3.51
N LYS A 274 -7.29 30.76 4.72
CA LYS A 274 -6.04 31.40 5.14
C LYS A 274 -5.35 30.53 6.18
N ALA A 275 -4.14 30.09 5.85
CA ALA A 275 -3.25 29.44 6.80
C ALA A 275 -2.35 30.50 7.45
N SER A 276 -2.70 30.93 8.67
CA SER A 276 -1.83 31.84 9.42
C SER A 276 -0.54 31.13 9.85
N LYS A 277 0.57 31.87 9.96
CA LYS A 277 1.86 31.29 10.43
C LYS A 277 1.69 30.56 11.78
N ARG A 278 0.88 31.13 12.69
CA ARG A 278 0.56 30.54 14.00
C ARG A 278 -0.18 29.20 13.88
N LEU A 279 -1.11 29.09 12.93
CA LEU A 279 -1.84 27.84 12.67
C LEU A 279 -0.91 26.76 12.14
N ILE A 280 -0.01 27.11 11.21
CA ILE A 280 0.97 26.17 10.66
C ILE A 280 1.93 25.69 11.73
N THR A 281 2.48 26.60 12.55
CA THR A 281 3.37 26.23 13.66
C THR A 281 2.66 25.39 14.72
N GLY A 282 1.39 25.70 15.01
CA GLY A 282 0.57 24.91 15.91
C GLY A 282 0.29 23.50 15.39
N ALA A 283 -0.08 23.38 14.11
CA ALA A 283 -0.29 22.08 13.46
C ALA A 283 1.00 21.23 13.45
N ALA A 284 2.15 21.84 13.15
CA ALA A 284 3.44 21.15 13.22
C ALA A 284 3.76 20.63 14.63
N ALA A 285 3.47 21.43 15.67
CA ALA A 285 3.65 21.00 17.06
C ALA A 285 2.69 19.85 17.43
N ILE A 286 1.42 19.91 17.00
CA ILE A 286 0.43 18.84 17.22
C ILE A 286 0.89 17.53 16.55
N ILE A 287 1.41 17.61 15.32
CA ILE A 287 1.95 16.44 14.61
C ILE A 287 3.12 15.85 15.39
N ALA A 288 4.08 16.67 15.82
CA ALA A 288 5.23 16.21 16.58
C ALA A 288 4.81 15.53 17.89
N MET A 289 3.92 16.17 18.67
CA MET A 289 3.39 15.60 19.92
C MET A 289 2.62 14.31 19.66
N GLY A 290 1.77 14.26 18.63
CA GLY A 290 0.98 13.09 18.27
C GLY A 290 1.85 11.90 17.87
N LEU A 291 2.90 12.13 17.08
CA LEU A 291 3.85 11.08 16.70
C LEU A 291 4.64 10.56 17.92
N ILE A 292 5.04 11.44 18.83
CA ILE A 292 5.75 11.05 20.07
C ILE A 292 4.83 10.22 20.96
N THR A 293 3.59 10.66 21.21
CA THR A 293 2.67 9.93 22.09
C THR A 293 2.22 8.62 21.47
N PHE A 294 1.92 8.60 20.17
CA PHE A 294 1.59 7.37 19.44
C PHE A 294 2.75 6.37 19.44
N GLY A 295 3.96 6.84 19.10
CA GLY A 295 5.16 6.00 19.09
C GLY A 295 5.49 5.43 20.47
N ALA A 296 5.34 6.23 21.53
CA ALA A 296 5.52 5.78 22.90
C ALA A 296 4.46 4.74 23.32
N ALA A 297 3.20 4.92 22.92
CA ALA A 297 2.14 3.94 23.19
C ALA A 297 2.44 2.59 22.54
N VAL A 298 2.75 2.60 21.23
CA VAL A 298 3.10 1.38 20.48
C VAL A 298 4.37 0.74 21.04
N GLY A 299 5.39 1.55 21.36
CA GLY A 299 6.65 1.07 21.92
C GLY A 299 6.47 0.39 23.28
N LEU A 300 5.67 0.97 24.18
CA LEU A 300 5.37 0.39 25.49
C LEU A 300 4.62 -0.94 25.37
N VAL A 301 3.56 -1.01 24.54
CA VAL A 301 2.81 -2.26 24.32
C VAL A 301 3.71 -3.32 23.71
N SER A 302 4.51 -2.95 22.70
CA SER A 302 5.41 -3.89 22.02
C SER A 302 6.49 -4.41 22.95
N TYR A 303 7.12 -3.53 23.73
CA TYR A 303 8.11 -3.92 24.73
C TYR A 303 7.50 -4.80 25.81
N GLN A 304 6.31 -4.45 26.31
CA GLN A 304 5.64 -5.20 27.35
C GLN A 304 5.17 -6.57 26.86
N SER A 305 4.66 -6.65 25.63
CA SER A 305 4.30 -7.91 24.98
C SER A 305 5.53 -8.80 24.79
N TRP A 306 6.64 -8.22 24.29
CA TRP A 306 7.91 -8.92 24.17
C TRP A 306 8.42 -9.41 25.53
N ALA A 307 8.48 -8.54 26.53
CA ALA A 307 8.97 -8.88 27.87
C ALA A 307 8.09 -9.94 28.54
N SER A 308 6.77 -9.86 28.39
CA SER A 308 5.83 -10.87 28.89
C SER A 308 6.03 -12.21 28.19
N ASN A 309 6.15 -12.22 26.86
CA ASN A 309 6.39 -13.44 26.10
C ASN A 309 7.75 -14.07 26.47
N ASP A 310 8.80 -13.24 26.59
CA ASP A 310 10.13 -13.65 26.99
C ASP A 310 10.16 -14.20 28.44
N GLN A 311 9.42 -13.58 29.36
CA GLN A 311 9.22 -14.12 30.71
C GLN A 311 8.48 -15.47 30.68
N MET A 312 7.41 -15.59 29.90
CA MET A 312 6.66 -16.85 29.74
C MET A 312 7.55 -17.96 29.18
N GLN A 313 8.33 -17.69 28.14
CA GLN A 313 9.24 -18.65 27.53
C GLN A 313 10.34 -19.13 28.49
N ARG A 314 10.90 -18.23 29.31
CA ARG A 314 11.87 -18.62 30.36
C ARG A 314 11.26 -19.48 31.46
N ASN A 315 9.96 -19.35 31.71
CA ASN A 315 9.26 -20.13 32.72
C ASN A 315 8.79 -21.50 32.20
N ILE A 316 8.88 -21.78 30.89
CA ILE A 316 8.58 -23.12 30.37
C ILE A 316 9.62 -24.09 30.91
N THR A 317 9.14 -25.11 31.63
CA THR A 317 9.97 -26.16 32.23
C THR A 317 9.74 -27.49 31.54
N GLU A 318 10.76 -28.34 31.55
CA GLU A 318 10.64 -29.75 31.17
C GLU A 318 10.53 -30.60 32.44
N SER A 319 9.43 -31.34 32.58
CA SER A 319 9.21 -32.33 33.65
C SER A 319 9.19 -33.74 33.08
N TYR A 320 9.67 -34.70 33.86
CA TYR A 320 9.60 -36.12 33.52
C TYR A 320 8.34 -36.70 34.15
N VAL A 321 7.51 -37.35 33.33
CA VAL A 321 6.30 -38.02 33.81
C VAL A 321 6.66 -39.45 34.21
N GLU A 322 6.22 -39.87 35.39
CA GLU A 322 6.42 -41.24 35.84
C GLU A 322 5.69 -42.24 34.93
N LEU A 323 6.44 -43.23 34.45
CA LEU A 323 5.91 -44.27 33.56
C LEU A 323 5.44 -45.48 34.38
N PRO A 324 4.26 -46.05 34.07
CA PRO A 324 3.86 -47.31 34.66
C PRO A 324 4.82 -48.44 34.26
N ALA A 325 4.96 -49.45 35.12
CA ALA A 325 5.76 -50.63 34.83
C ALA A 325 5.27 -51.31 33.54
N ASN A 326 6.21 -51.76 32.69
CA ASN A 326 5.96 -52.40 31.38
C ASN A 326 5.51 -51.48 30.23
N PHE A 327 5.65 -50.16 30.35
CA PHE A 327 5.39 -49.26 29.20
C PHE A 327 6.24 -49.59 27.95
N SER A 328 7.39 -50.25 28.12
CA SER A 328 8.23 -50.73 27.00
C SER A 328 7.61 -51.85 26.16
N ALA A 329 6.51 -52.45 26.60
CA ALA A 329 5.83 -53.55 25.91
C ALA A 329 4.55 -53.11 25.19
N ILE A 330 4.25 -51.81 25.13
CA ILE A 330 3.02 -51.33 24.52
C ILE A 330 3.05 -51.52 23.00
N THR A 331 1.90 -51.86 22.44
CA THR A 331 1.68 -51.96 20.99
C THR A 331 0.53 -51.07 20.52
N MET A 332 -0.28 -50.56 21.45
CA MET A 332 -1.38 -49.65 21.17
C MET A 332 -1.31 -48.41 22.06
N LEU A 333 -1.49 -47.24 21.46
CA LEU A 333 -1.64 -45.97 22.19
C LEU A 333 -3.00 -45.35 21.89
N THR A 334 -3.73 -44.93 22.91
CA THR A 334 -4.94 -44.11 22.82
C THR A 334 -4.68 -42.74 23.44
N VAL A 335 -4.96 -41.68 22.68
CA VAL A 335 -4.79 -40.28 23.10
C VAL A 335 -6.15 -39.60 23.23
N ASP A 336 -6.35 -38.93 24.36
CA ASP A 336 -7.52 -38.12 24.66
C ASP A 336 -7.06 -36.81 25.33
N ALA A 337 -6.55 -35.86 24.53
CA ALA A 337 -5.87 -34.66 25.01
C ALA A 337 -6.03 -33.47 24.04
N PRO A 338 -7.15 -32.71 24.08
CA PRO A 338 -7.49 -31.70 23.08
C PRO A 338 -6.49 -30.53 22.97
N SER A 339 -5.85 -30.15 24.08
CA SER A 339 -5.04 -28.90 24.16
C SER A 339 -3.54 -29.16 24.35
N VAL A 340 -3.06 -30.35 23.99
CA VAL A 340 -1.65 -30.75 24.13
C VAL A 340 -1.11 -31.22 22.79
N ASN A 341 0.04 -30.69 22.39
CA ASN A 341 0.76 -31.20 21.23
C ASN A 341 1.55 -32.44 21.63
N ILE A 342 1.23 -33.61 21.06
CA ILE A 342 1.91 -34.86 21.41
C ILE A 342 2.89 -35.26 20.32
N GLU A 343 4.14 -35.51 20.70
CA GLU A 343 5.16 -36.08 19.82
C GLU A 343 5.53 -37.48 20.29
N TYR A 344 5.15 -38.51 19.52
CA TYR A 344 5.54 -39.88 19.78
C TYR A 344 6.78 -40.25 18.95
N ILE A 345 7.86 -40.59 19.63
CA ILE A 345 9.16 -40.91 19.03
C ILE A 345 9.48 -42.36 19.32
N VAL A 346 9.62 -43.17 18.27
CA VAL A 346 10.04 -44.56 18.42
C VAL A 346 11.48 -44.63 18.93
N ASP A 347 11.66 -45.10 20.16
CA ASP A 347 12.94 -45.25 20.84
C ASP A 347 12.92 -46.50 21.74
N THR A 348 14.08 -47.13 21.88
CA THR A 348 14.31 -48.23 22.82
C THR A 348 14.25 -47.80 24.29
N LYS A 349 14.57 -46.53 24.59
CA LYS A 349 14.56 -45.99 25.96
C LYS A 349 13.26 -45.26 26.22
N THR A 350 12.37 -45.91 26.96
CA THR A 350 11.05 -45.33 27.27
C THR A 350 11.16 -44.21 28.28
N ARG A 351 10.58 -43.04 27.94
CA ARG A 351 10.44 -41.89 28.83
C ARG A 351 9.37 -40.96 28.30
N ILE A 352 8.72 -40.22 29.18
CA ILE A 352 7.79 -39.16 28.80
C ILE A 352 8.31 -37.85 29.36
N VAL A 353 8.39 -36.83 28.51
CA VAL A 353 8.85 -35.49 28.86
C VAL A 353 7.73 -34.51 28.53
N LEU A 354 7.20 -33.84 29.56
CA LEU A 354 6.23 -32.77 29.42
C LEU A 354 6.97 -31.44 29.41
N ARG A 355 6.79 -30.65 28.36
CA ARG A 355 7.25 -29.27 28.26
C ARG A 355 6.05 -28.34 28.41
N SER A 356 5.94 -27.65 29.54
CA SER A 356 4.78 -26.82 29.88
C SER A 356 5.16 -25.63 30.77
N LEU A 357 4.22 -24.69 30.93
CA LEU A 357 4.31 -23.64 31.94
C LEU A 357 4.15 -24.23 33.36
N PRO A 358 4.70 -23.58 34.40
CA PRO A 358 4.56 -24.06 35.78
C PRO A 358 3.09 -24.06 36.20
N GLY A 359 2.67 -25.10 36.93
CA GLY A 359 1.29 -25.24 37.41
C GLY A 359 0.35 -26.01 36.48
N ILE A 360 0.82 -26.41 35.29
CA ILE A 360 0.11 -27.36 34.44
C ILE A 360 0.23 -28.77 35.04
N GLY A 361 -0.91 -29.44 35.23
CA GLY A 361 -0.97 -30.81 35.76
C GLY A 361 -0.25 -31.83 34.86
N GLU A 362 0.20 -32.93 35.45
CA GLU A 362 0.81 -34.02 34.67
C GLU A 362 -0.27 -34.85 33.95
N PRO A 363 0.05 -35.42 32.76
CA PRO A 363 -0.87 -36.32 32.09
C PRO A 363 -1.06 -37.61 32.89
N VAL A 364 -2.27 -38.15 32.85
CA VAL A 364 -2.57 -39.46 33.41
C VAL A 364 -2.24 -40.52 32.36
N VAL A 365 -1.30 -41.40 32.69
CA VAL A 365 -0.89 -42.54 31.85
C VAL A 365 -1.41 -43.83 32.47
N SER A 366 -2.35 -44.49 31.81
CA SER A 366 -2.90 -45.78 32.23
C SER A 366 -2.48 -46.89 31.27
N LEU A 367 -2.19 -48.08 31.82
CA LEU A 367 -1.89 -49.29 31.06
C LEU A 367 -2.97 -50.34 31.28
N ASP A 368 -3.43 -50.93 30.20
CA ASP A 368 -4.27 -52.13 30.17
C ASP A 368 -3.62 -53.17 29.24
N GLY A 369 -2.81 -54.05 29.82
CA GLY A 369 -1.99 -54.99 29.06
C GLY A 369 -0.96 -54.27 28.18
N THR A 370 -1.07 -54.42 26.85
CA THR A 370 -0.21 -53.75 25.86
C THR A 370 -0.79 -52.44 25.32
N LYS A 371 -1.92 -51.99 25.88
CA LYS A 371 -2.58 -50.74 25.52
C LYS A 371 -2.25 -49.65 26.53
N ALA A 372 -1.68 -48.55 26.06
CA ALA A 372 -1.52 -47.33 26.83
C ALA A 372 -2.65 -46.35 26.48
N THR A 373 -3.20 -45.69 27.50
CA THR A 373 -4.10 -44.54 27.33
C THR A 373 -3.49 -43.33 28.02
N ILE A 374 -3.37 -42.24 27.28
CA ILE A 374 -2.90 -40.95 27.76
C ILE A 374 -4.08 -39.99 27.74
N SER A 375 -4.42 -39.48 28.91
CA SER A 375 -5.44 -38.44 29.08
C SER A 375 -4.84 -37.24 29.80
N PHE A 376 -5.29 -36.05 29.42
CA PHE A 376 -4.94 -34.81 30.11
C PHE A 376 -6.19 -34.28 30.79
N ASP A 377 -6.13 -33.97 32.09
CA ASP A 377 -7.25 -33.30 32.76
C ASP A 377 -7.53 -31.97 32.04
N SER A 378 -8.81 -31.74 31.73
CA SER A 378 -9.26 -30.84 30.66
C SER A 378 -8.65 -29.43 30.72
N LEU A 379 -7.56 -29.22 30.00
CA LEU A 379 -7.20 -27.90 29.49
C LEU A 379 -8.18 -27.63 28.35
N ALA A 380 -9.02 -26.61 28.48
CA ALA A 380 -10.05 -26.33 27.49
C ALA A 380 -9.39 -25.91 26.15
N GLU A 381 -10.02 -26.29 25.05
CA GLU A 381 -9.56 -25.92 23.71
C GLU A 381 -9.56 -24.39 23.58
N GLY A 382 -8.39 -23.81 23.31
CA GLY A 382 -8.21 -22.36 23.21
C GLY A 382 -7.53 -21.67 24.41
N ASP A 383 -7.17 -22.40 25.46
CA ASP A 383 -6.50 -21.83 26.64
C ASP A 383 -5.08 -21.30 26.34
N PHE A 384 -4.46 -21.74 25.25
CA PHE A 384 -3.09 -21.40 24.90
C PHE A 384 -2.96 -20.90 23.47
N TRP A 385 -2.14 -19.87 23.29
CA TRP A 385 -1.62 -19.51 21.97
C TRP A 385 -0.83 -20.70 21.39
N PRO A 386 -0.83 -20.92 20.06
CA PRO A 386 -0.21 -22.12 19.45
C PRO A 386 1.25 -22.38 19.87
N HIS A 387 2.04 -21.33 20.06
CA HIS A 387 3.46 -21.42 20.45
C HIS A 387 3.67 -21.58 21.98
N MET A 388 2.60 -21.57 22.77
CA MET A 388 2.59 -21.76 24.23
C MET A 388 1.84 -23.03 24.65
N GLN A 389 1.35 -23.82 23.69
CA GLN A 389 0.70 -25.10 23.99
C GLN A 389 1.69 -26.06 24.67
N PRO A 390 1.27 -26.77 25.72
CA PRO A 390 2.08 -27.80 26.34
C PRO A 390 2.43 -28.87 25.29
N THR A 391 3.68 -29.31 25.30
CA THR A 391 4.16 -30.35 24.39
C THR A 391 4.53 -31.60 25.19
N LEU A 392 3.91 -32.74 24.86
CA LEU A 392 4.20 -34.02 25.48
C LEU A 392 5.03 -34.89 24.54
N LYS A 393 6.31 -35.10 24.86
CA LYS A 393 7.20 -35.98 24.09
C LYS A 393 7.23 -37.36 24.71
N ILE A 394 6.76 -38.36 23.96
CA ILE A 394 6.70 -39.75 24.38
C ILE A 394 7.75 -40.52 23.60
N TYR A 395 8.74 -41.07 24.32
CA TYR A 395 9.71 -41.99 23.76
C TYR A 395 9.25 -43.41 24.10
N GLY A 396 8.99 -44.24 23.08
CA GLY A 396 8.34 -45.54 23.28
C GLY A 396 8.65 -46.56 22.17
N PRO A 397 8.23 -47.82 22.35
CA PRO A 397 8.41 -48.87 21.35
C PRO A 397 7.62 -48.60 20.06
N LYS A 398 7.80 -49.45 19.05
CA LYS A 398 6.97 -49.38 17.83
C LYS A 398 5.51 -49.71 18.18
N LEU A 399 4.59 -48.88 17.72
CA LEU A 399 3.16 -49.11 17.88
C LEU A 399 2.58 -49.79 16.64
N ASP A 400 1.74 -50.80 16.87
CA ASP A 400 0.89 -51.41 15.84
C ASP A 400 -0.37 -50.55 15.61
N ASN A 401 -0.88 -49.91 16.66
CA ASN A 401 -2.12 -49.12 16.62
C ASN A 401 -1.97 -47.78 17.35
N LEU A 402 -2.37 -46.69 16.70
CA LEU A 402 -2.50 -45.36 17.32
C LEU A 402 -3.92 -44.85 17.15
N VAL A 403 -4.58 -44.57 18.27
CA VAL A 403 -5.95 -44.05 18.33
C VAL A 403 -5.92 -42.65 18.92
N VAL A 404 -6.48 -41.66 18.22
CA VAL A 404 -6.60 -40.27 18.71
C VAL A 404 -8.06 -39.89 18.75
N LYS A 405 -8.57 -39.65 19.96
CA LYS A 405 -9.95 -39.20 20.21
C LYS A 405 -10.10 -37.68 20.18
N GLN A 406 -9.12 -36.97 20.72
CA GLN A 406 -9.06 -35.52 20.76
C GLN A 406 -7.61 -35.08 20.82
N GLY A 407 -7.29 -33.98 20.13
CA GLY A 407 -5.94 -33.41 20.09
C GLY A 407 -5.12 -33.79 18.87
N GLN A 408 -3.82 -33.48 18.95
CA GLN A 408 -2.89 -33.62 17.84
C GLN A 408 -1.70 -34.51 18.22
N VAL A 409 -1.37 -35.47 17.36
CA VAL A 409 -0.25 -36.41 17.56
C VAL A 409 0.66 -36.46 16.35
N GLY A 410 1.92 -36.06 16.52
CA GLY A 410 3.01 -36.30 15.59
C GLY A 410 3.71 -37.62 15.89
N TYR A 411 3.74 -38.55 14.95
CA TYR A 411 4.39 -39.86 15.09
C TYR A 411 5.68 -39.94 14.26
N TYR A 412 6.78 -40.30 14.92
CA TYR A 412 8.13 -40.36 14.34
C TYR A 412 8.66 -41.79 14.39
N ALA A 413 8.72 -42.47 13.25
CA ALA A 413 9.28 -43.81 13.11
C ALA A 413 10.19 -43.93 11.89
N ASN A 414 11.06 -44.94 11.87
CA ASN A 414 11.91 -45.21 10.70
C ASN A 414 11.20 -46.14 9.71
N SER A 415 10.78 -47.33 10.15
CA SER A 415 10.00 -48.25 9.33
C SER A 415 9.22 -49.25 10.16
N GLN A 416 7.93 -49.43 9.84
CA GLN A 416 7.02 -50.37 10.48
C GLN A 416 5.70 -50.47 9.72
N ASP A 417 4.88 -51.47 10.04
CA ASP A 417 3.46 -51.47 9.70
C ASP A 417 2.68 -50.79 10.82
N MET A 418 1.54 -50.17 10.50
CA MET A 418 0.77 -49.41 11.49
C MET A 418 -0.69 -49.26 11.11
N SER A 419 -1.56 -49.20 12.12
CA SER A 419 -2.95 -48.77 12.01
C SER A 419 -3.15 -47.45 12.76
N LEU A 420 -3.76 -46.48 12.09
CA LEU A 420 -4.14 -45.18 12.63
C LEU A 420 -5.66 -45.13 12.73
N GLU A 421 -6.17 -44.63 13.85
CA GLU A 421 -7.59 -44.43 14.07
C GLU A 421 -7.83 -43.04 14.66
N THR A 422 -8.59 -42.20 13.97
CA THR A 422 -9.00 -40.89 14.46
C THR A 422 -10.50 -40.90 14.72
N ILE A 423 -10.87 -40.49 15.93
CA ILE A 423 -12.24 -40.44 16.43
C ILE A 423 -12.45 -39.01 16.89
N GLY A 424 -13.60 -38.37 16.62
CA GLY A 424 -13.93 -37.06 17.17
C GLY A 424 -13.43 -35.83 16.38
N ASN A 425 -14.14 -34.72 16.60
CA ASN A 425 -13.96 -33.43 15.93
C ASN A 425 -12.62 -32.79 16.33
N GLY A 426 -11.75 -32.53 15.35
CA GLY A 426 -10.45 -31.88 15.59
C GLY A 426 -9.30 -32.84 15.96
N SER A 427 -9.49 -34.16 15.88
CA SER A 427 -8.38 -35.11 16.04
C SER A 427 -7.46 -35.07 14.82
N TRP A 428 -6.16 -34.96 15.07
CA TRP A 428 -5.15 -34.83 14.02
C TRP A 428 -3.99 -35.80 14.26
N ILE A 429 -3.64 -36.60 13.26
CA ILE A 429 -2.43 -37.43 13.29
C ILE A 429 -1.51 -37.00 12.16
N THR A 430 -0.23 -36.74 12.46
CA THR A 430 0.80 -36.52 11.45
C THR A 430 1.89 -37.58 11.53
N LEU A 431 2.16 -38.29 10.44
CA LEU A 431 3.35 -39.11 10.27
C LEU A 431 4.49 -38.24 9.74
N GLN A 432 5.49 -38.00 10.59
CA GLN A 432 6.51 -36.98 10.34
C GLN A 432 7.68 -37.48 9.48
N ARG A 433 7.98 -38.78 9.53
CA ARG A 433 9.01 -39.44 8.72
C ARG A 433 8.84 -40.96 8.74
N GLY A 434 9.46 -41.64 7.77
CA GLY A 434 9.61 -43.09 7.75
C GLY A 434 9.06 -43.78 6.50
N THR A 435 9.20 -45.11 6.47
CA THR A 435 8.67 -45.99 5.42
C THR A 435 7.77 -47.06 6.01
N PHE A 436 6.51 -47.07 5.59
CA PHE A 436 5.49 -47.98 6.12
C PHE A 436 5.17 -49.08 5.11
N GLY A 437 5.27 -50.35 5.53
CA GLY A 437 4.93 -51.49 4.67
C GLY A 437 3.43 -51.56 4.42
N LYS A 438 2.66 -51.56 5.49
CA LYS A 438 1.21 -51.43 5.48
C LYS A 438 0.76 -50.33 6.44
N LEU A 439 0.01 -49.37 5.93
CA LEU A 439 -0.62 -48.31 6.70
C LEU A 439 -2.14 -48.43 6.58
N THR A 440 -2.82 -48.73 7.68
CA THR A 440 -4.29 -48.74 7.75
C THR A 440 -4.74 -47.44 8.39
N ILE A 441 -5.67 -46.70 7.77
CA ILE A 441 -6.18 -45.43 8.28
C ILE A 441 -7.68 -45.55 8.45
N LYS A 442 -8.18 -45.38 9.67
CA LYS A 442 -9.60 -45.29 9.99
C LYS A 442 -9.89 -43.87 10.46
N ALA A 443 -10.63 -43.10 9.65
CA ALA A 443 -10.92 -41.70 9.98
C ALA A 443 -12.43 -41.44 10.10
N SER A 444 -12.82 -40.79 11.19
CA SER A 444 -14.17 -40.28 11.42
C SER A 444 -14.19 -38.87 12.01
N ASP A 445 -15.35 -38.25 11.93
CA ASP A 445 -15.84 -37.08 12.65
C ASP A 445 -15.08 -35.77 12.45
N GLN A 446 -14.73 -35.41 11.21
CA GLN A 446 -13.93 -34.23 10.84
C GLN A 446 -12.50 -34.29 11.37
N SER A 447 -11.94 -35.49 11.41
CA SER A 447 -10.53 -35.70 11.72
C SER A 447 -9.63 -35.50 10.51
N SER A 448 -8.34 -35.32 10.80
CA SER A 448 -7.30 -35.17 9.80
C SER A 448 -6.16 -36.15 10.02
N VAL A 449 -5.67 -36.75 8.94
CA VAL A 449 -4.47 -37.60 8.95
C VAL A 449 -3.52 -37.11 7.86
N ASP A 450 -2.35 -36.64 8.26
CA ASP A 450 -1.30 -36.18 7.35
C ASP A 450 -0.13 -37.18 7.37
N ALA A 451 0.12 -37.80 6.23
CA ALA A 451 1.25 -38.67 5.97
C ALA A 451 1.91 -38.28 4.63
N ALA A 452 1.93 -36.99 4.29
CA ALA A 452 2.58 -36.44 3.11
C ALA A 452 4.10 -36.68 3.11
N ASN A 453 4.71 -36.65 4.29
CA ASN A 453 6.18 -36.73 4.47
C ASN A 453 6.72 -38.18 4.59
N VAL A 454 5.90 -39.20 4.33
CA VAL A 454 6.29 -40.61 4.47
C VAL A 454 6.06 -41.40 3.19
N THR A 455 6.77 -42.52 3.05
CA THR A 455 6.55 -43.48 1.96
C THR A 455 5.72 -44.64 2.46
N VAL A 456 4.65 -44.99 1.73
CA VAL A 456 3.76 -46.10 2.11
C VAL A 456 3.70 -47.13 0.98
N LEU A 457 3.99 -48.40 1.28
CA LEU A 457 3.86 -49.45 0.27
C LEU A 457 2.38 -49.79 0.02
N VAL A 458 1.63 -50.11 1.09
CA VAL A 458 0.19 -50.42 1.00
C VAL A 458 -0.58 -49.50 1.94
N ALA A 459 -1.42 -48.62 1.39
CA ALA A 459 -2.33 -47.77 2.16
C ALA A 459 -3.78 -48.30 2.06
N ASP A 460 -4.36 -48.67 3.20
CA ASP A 460 -5.76 -49.08 3.32
C ASP A 460 -6.53 -48.03 4.13
N ILE A 461 -7.37 -47.23 3.46
CA ILE A 461 -8.15 -46.15 4.08
C ILE A 461 -9.60 -46.57 4.24
N VAL A 462 -10.16 -46.36 5.43
CA VAL A 462 -11.57 -46.53 5.76
C VAL A 462 -12.08 -45.23 6.36
N THR A 463 -13.02 -44.56 5.70
CA THR A 463 -13.59 -43.29 6.20
C THR A 463 -15.06 -43.45 6.48
N GLN A 464 -15.54 -43.04 7.65
CA GLN A 464 -16.96 -43.20 8.03
C GLN A 464 -17.77 -41.91 7.93
N THR A 465 -17.18 -40.77 8.29
CA THR A 465 -17.78 -39.44 8.17
C THR A 465 -16.70 -38.46 7.68
N GLY A 466 -17.05 -37.21 7.37
CA GLY A 466 -16.15 -36.26 6.68
C GLY A 466 -14.79 -36.16 7.36
N SER A 467 -13.71 -36.37 6.62
CA SER A 467 -12.32 -36.42 7.11
C SER A 467 -11.34 -35.93 6.04
N SER A 468 -10.16 -35.46 6.43
CA SER A 468 -9.10 -35.07 5.49
C SER A 468 -7.91 -36.01 5.65
N ILE A 469 -7.57 -36.77 4.60
CA ILE A 469 -6.40 -37.64 4.60
C ILE A 469 -5.44 -37.17 3.51
N GLU A 470 -4.20 -36.91 3.87
CA GLU A 470 -3.12 -36.56 2.96
C GLU A 470 -2.03 -37.62 2.99
N LEU A 471 -1.62 -38.10 1.82
CA LEU A 471 -0.60 -39.14 1.66
C LEU A 471 0.48 -38.65 0.71
N GLY A 472 1.72 -39.03 1.01
CA GLY A 472 2.87 -38.80 0.13
C GLY A 472 2.85 -39.76 -1.07
N THR A 473 3.98 -40.45 -1.27
CA THR A 473 4.09 -41.48 -2.30
C THR A 473 3.60 -42.82 -1.78
N VAL A 474 2.64 -43.43 -2.48
CA VAL A 474 2.13 -44.77 -2.17
C VAL A 474 2.33 -45.74 -3.32
N LYS A 475 2.62 -47.02 -3.03
CA LYS A 475 2.67 -48.04 -4.08
C LYS A 475 1.28 -48.54 -4.47
N SER A 476 0.42 -48.87 -3.50
CA SER A 476 -0.98 -49.23 -3.73
C SER A 476 -1.90 -48.54 -2.71
N LEU A 477 -3.04 -48.06 -3.20
CA LEU A 477 -4.05 -47.38 -2.39
C LEU A 477 -5.39 -48.10 -2.48
N SER A 478 -5.98 -48.42 -1.33
CA SER A 478 -7.37 -48.84 -1.19
C SER A 478 -8.13 -47.82 -0.34
N VAL A 479 -9.30 -47.41 -0.80
CA VAL A 479 -10.19 -46.48 -0.09
C VAL A 479 -11.59 -47.10 0.01
N THR A 480 -12.10 -47.16 1.23
CA THR A 480 -13.45 -47.65 1.53
C THR A 480 -14.27 -46.54 2.19
N GLN A 481 -15.42 -46.21 1.61
CA GLN A 481 -16.36 -45.20 2.09
C GLN A 481 -17.78 -45.76 2.21
N PRO A 482 -18.63 -45.24 3.13
CA PRO A 482 -20.02 -45.67 3.24
C PRO A 482 -20.81 -45.32 1.97
N GLU A 483 -21.83 -46.12 1.66
CA GLU A 483 -22.73 -45.87 0.53
C GLU A 483 -23.65 -44.66 0.75
N ALA A 484 -23.93 -44.31 2.00
CA ALA A 484 -24.74 -43.15 2.39
C ALA A 484 -23.89 -42.13 3.15
N CYS A 485 -23.80 -40.91 2.61
CA CYS A 485 -22.94 -39.87 3.16
C CYS A 485 -23.68 -38.99 4.17
N PRO A 486 -23.06 -38.67 5.32
CA PRO A 486 -23.64 -37.74 6.28
C PRO A 486 -23.78 -36.33 5.68
N ILE A 487 -24.92 -35.67 5.92
CA ILE A 487 -25.23 -34.33 5.39
C ILE A 487 -24.18 -33.32 5.86
N GLY A 488 -23.58 -32.59 4.91
CA GLY A 488 -22.61 -31.52 5.20
C GLY A 488 -21.22 -31.99 5.62
N LYS A 489 -20.92 -33.30 5.52
CA LYS A 489 -19.61 -33.87 5.87
C LYS A 489 -18.98 -34.48 4.61
N THR A 490 -17.91 -33.85 4.11
CA THR A 490 -17.17 -34.33 2.94
C THR A 490 -15.84 -34.92 3.37
N THR A 491 -15.39 -35.94 2.65
CA THR A 491 -14.12 -36.61 2.85
C THR A 491 -13.19 -36.31 1.68
N ARG A 492 -12.00 -35.80 1.97
CA ARG A 492 -10.95 -35.57 0.97
C ARG A 492 -9.81 -36.54 1.24
N VAL A 493 -9.46 -37.33 0.24
CA VAL A 493 -8.24 -38.15 0.25
C VAL A 493 -7.32 -37.56 -0.81
N SER A 494 -6.21 -36.96 -0.41
CA SER A 494 -5.18 -36.45 -1.31
C SER A 494 -3.97 -37.37 -1.26
N VAL A 495 -3.44 -37.74 -2.43
CA VAL A 495 -2.22 -38.54 -2.54
C VAL A 495 -1.30 -37.95 -3.60
N GLN A 496 -0.02 -37.73 -3.27
CA GLN A 496 0.93 -37.13 -4.21
C GLN A 496 1.18 -38.02 -5.43
N SER A 497 1.33 -39.33 -5.23
CA SER A 497 1.45 -40.30 -6.34
C SER A 497 1.12 -41.73 -5.93
N VAL A 498 0.57 -42.50 -6.88
CA VAL A 498 0.28 -43.94 -6.72
C VAL A 498 1.10 -44.74 -7.75
N SER A 499 2.17 -45.41 -7.32
CA SER A 499 3.11 -46.07 -8.24
C SER A 499 2.53 -47.25 -9.03
N ALA A 500 1.50 -47.93 -8.51
CA ALA A 500 0.82 -49.01 -9.23
C ALA A 500 -0.11 -48.52 -10.35
N GLY A 501 -0.41 -47.21 -10.41
CA GLY A 501 -1.30 -46.62 -11.42
C GLY A 501 -2.78 -46.95 -11.27
N ILE A 502 -3.15 -47.77 -10.28
CA ILE A 502 -4.53 -48.21 -10.00
C ILE A 502 -4.83 -47.99 -8.52
N ILE A 503 -6.03 -47.51 -8.22
CA ILE A 503 -6.60 -47.39 -6.87
C ILE A 503 -7.78 -48.36 -6.71
N GLN A 504 -7.96 -48.92 -5.51
CA GLN A 504 -9.10 -49.78 -5.19
C GLN A 504 -10.13 -48.98 -4.38
N TYR A 505 -11.25 -48.62 -4.98
CA TYR A 505 -12.31 -47.87 -4.33
C TYR A 505 -13.56 -48.74 -4.13
N ASN A 506 -13.97 -48.97 -2.87
CA ASN A 506 -15.11 -49.84 -2.52
C ASN A 506 -15.08 -51.21 -3.24
N GLY A 507 -13.88 -51.78 -3.41
CA GLY A 507 -13.67 -53.06 -4.09
C GLY A 507 -13.59 -53.01 -5.63
N ALA A 508 -13.75 -51.83 -6.25
CA ALA A 508 -13.57 -51.62 -7.69
C ALA A 508 -12.20 -51.00 -8.01
N ALA A 509 -11.58 -51.47 -9.11
CA ALA A 509 -10.33 -50.91 -9.60
C ALA A 509 -10.60 -49.64 -10.45
N LEU A 510 -9.96 -48.53 -10.09
CA LEU A 510 -10.01 -47.26 -10.82
C LEU A 510 -8.60 -46.80 -11.20
N ASN A 511 -8.48 -45.95 -12.22
CA ASN A 511 -7.21 -45.32 -12.56
C ASN A 511 -6.78 -44.34 -11.46
N ALA A 512 -5.47 -44.26 -11.22
CA ALA A 512 -4.86 -43.32 -10.28
C ALA A 512 -4.85 -41.87 -10.81
N GLU A 513 -6.05 -41.32 -10.98
CA GLU A 513 -6.33 -39.94 -11.35
C GLU A 513 -7.32 -39.35 -10.32
N THR A 514 -7.58 -38.06 -10.38
CA THR A 514 -8.59 -37.44 -9.50
C THR A 514 -9.99 -38.00 -9.81
N GLN A 515 -10.60 -38.65 -8.81
CA GLN A 515 -11.92 -39.26 -8.89
C GLN A 515 -12.88 -38.59 -7.90
N ALA A 516 -14.11 -38.32 -8.35
CA ALA A 516 -15.21 -38.04 -7.43
C ALA A 516 -15.65 -39.34 -6.74
N THR A 517 -15.86 -39.30 -5.44
CA THR A 517 -16.32 -40.44 -4.65
C THR A 517 -17.71 -40.19 -4.06
N TYR A 518 -18.32 -41.20 -3.46
CA TYR A 518 -19.66 -41.07 -2.87
C TYR A 518 -19.68 -39.94 -1.84
N CYS A 519 -18.68 -39.89 -0.95
CA CYS A 519 -18.65 -38.95 0.16
C CYS A 519 -17.58 -37.86 0.00
N GLY A 520 -17.13 -37.56 -1.22
CA GLY A 520 -16.19 -36.47 -1.49
C GLY A 520 -15.31 -36.73 -2.72
N SER A 521 -13.99 -36.77 -2.53
CA SER A 521 -13.06 -36.98 -3.64
C SER A 521 -11.76 -37.68 -3.23
N ILE A 522 -11.18 -38.41 -4.17
CA ILE A 522 -9.80 -38.89 -4.14
C ILE A 522 -9.03 -38.09 -5.17
N GLN A 523 -8.01 -37.35 -4.75
CA GLN A 523 -7.15 -36.57 -5.62
C GLN A 523 -5.79 -37.24 -5.73
N VAL A 524 -5.29 -37.37 -6.96
CA VAL A 524 -3.98 -37.95 -7.24
C VAL A 524 -3.14 -36.92 -8.00
N GLY A 525 -2.02 -36.50 -7.41
CA GLY A 525 -1.14 -35.44 -7.96
C GLY A 525 -0.99 -34.25 -7.01
N ALA A 526 0.02 -33.41 -7.24
CA ALA A 526 0.23 -32.21 -6.45
C ALA A 526 -0.90 -31.19 -6.70
N ASP A 527 -1.42 -30.59 -5.62
CA ASP A 527 -2.24 -29.37 -5.70
C ASP A 527 -1.38 -28.29 -6.38
N GLU A 528 -1.66 -27.97 -7.66
CA GLU A 528 -1.22 -26.71 -8.29
C GLU A 528 -2.14 -25.56 -7.92
#